data_AF-A0AAD9RB86-F1
#
_entry.id   AF-A0AAD9RB86-F1
#
_cell.length_a   1.000
_cell.length_b   1.000
_cell.length_c   1.000
_cell.angle_alpha   90.00
_cell.angle_beta   90.00
_cell.angle_gamma   90.00
#
_symmetry.space_group_name_H-M   'P 1'
#
loop_
_entity.id
_entity.type
_entity.pdbx_description
1 polymer ?
#
loop_
_entity_poly.entity_id
_entity_poly.type
_entity_poly.pdbx_seq_one_letter_code
_entity_poly.pdbx_strand_id
1 'polypeptide(L)'
;MESSFGYKEIRALQDLISSTKDDSDSDEDLRQNDTKKKVPGDITIQKGVPSDYSRPHAPLKGKDDYDIWHPSEASPASVVTSTLDTSDPREVPEYEIKFKQSVKTEDVFLNMGFKTPGTASCEWLSVSIKLPQEVQEKIELSVDPEAIDVRSPRYRLHLPTPHKVDPNASHAKWHGDTHTLELTLRLVRELDDVNF
;
A
#
# COMPACT_ATOMS: atom_id res chain seq x y z
N MET A 1 30.54 1.91 16.64
CA MET A 1 29.77 3.17 16.55
C MET A 1 28.91 3.20 17.81
N GLU A 2 29.32 3.97 18.80
CA GLU A 2 28.81 3.87 20.18
C GLU A 2 27.72 4.93 20.39
N SER A 3 26.49 4.62 19.99
CA SER A 3 25.33 5.46 20.32
C SER A 3 24.79 5.03 21.68
N SER A 4 25.43 5.54 22.74
CA SER A 4 24.86 5.47 24.09
C SER A 4 23.99 6.69 24.31
N PHE A 5 22.71 6.48 24.64
CA PHE A 5 21.82 7.58 25.02
C PHE A 5 22.33 8.27 26.27
N GLY A 6 22.38 9.60 26.21
CA GLY A 6 22.79 10.44 27.34
C GLY A 6 21.70 10.51 28.42
N TYR A 7 22.10 10.79 29.66
CA TYR A 7 21.17 10.99 30.79
C TYR A 7 20.00 11.95 30.47
N LYS A 8 20.27 13.00 29.69
CA LYS A 8 19.26 13.99 29.28
C LYS A 8 18.21 13.41 28.33
N GLU A 9 18.62 12.52 27.43
CA GLU A 9 17.73 11.88 26.44
C GLU A 9 16.83 10.86 27.12
N ILE A 10 17.37 10.12 28.09
CA ILE A 10 16.62 9.19 28.93
C ILE A 10 15.59 9.93 29.79
N ARG A 11 15.95 11.12 30.33
CA ARG A 11 15.03 11.99 31.08
C ARG A 11 13.88 12.51 30.20
N ALA A 12 14.18 12.94 28.98
CA ALA A 12 13.15 13.41 28.04
C ALA A 12 12.16 12.30 27.65
N LEU A 13 12.65 11.07 27.48
CA LEU A 13 11.79 9.90 27.27
C LEU A 13 10.91 9.59 28.48
N GLN A 14 11.44 9.72 29.69
CA GLN A 14 10.67 9.53 30.91
C GLN A 14 9.47 10.48 30.96
N ASP A 15 9.69 11.79 30.74
CA ASP A 15 8.63 12.79 30.76
C ASP A 15 7.56 12.56 29.67
N LEU A 16 7.96 11.96 28.53
CA LEU A 16 7.03 11.60 27.46
C LEU A 16 6.16 10.38 27.81
N ILE A 17 6.73 9.40 28.51
CA ILE A 17 6.07 8.12 28.81
C ILE A 17 5.22 8.20 30.07
N SER A 18 5.64 8.98 31.08
CA SER A 18 4.82 9.23 32.24
C SER A 18 3.90 10.42 31.98
N SER A 19 2.69 10.14 31.51
CA SER A 19 1.59 11.10 31.64
C SER A 19 1.50 11.48 33.12
N THR A 20 1.78 12.74 33.43
CA THR A 20 1.51 13.33 34.74
C THR A 20 0.10 12.91 35.16
N LYS A 21 -0.01 12.26 36.32
CA LYS A 21 -1.29 12.06 36.98
C LYS A 21 -1.86 13.43 37.29
N ASP A 22 -2.73 13.91 36.40
CA ASP A 22 -3.61 15.02 36.65
C ASP A 22 -4.73 14.53 37.60
N ASP A 23 -4.49 14.65 38.90
CA ASP A 23 -5.57 14.78 39.87
C ASP A 23 -5.88 16.29 39.97
N SER A 24 -6.68 16.82 39.04
CA SER A 24 -7.26 18.15 39.19
C SER A 24 -8.66 18.18 38.58
N ASP A 25 -9.59 17.64 39.34
CA ASP A 25 -11.03 17.81 39.20
C ASP A 25 -11.38 19.26 39.55
N SER A 26 -11.80 20.06 38.58
CA SER A 26 -12.28 21.43 38.81
C SER A 26 -13.23 21.85 37.69
N ASP A 27 -14.52 21.65 37.95
CA ASP A 27 -15.63 22.31 37.27
C ASP A 27 -15.57 23.83 37.51
N GLU A 28 -15.17 24.61 36.50
CA GLU A 28 -15.46 26.05 36.44
C GLU A 28 -16.23 26.39 35.15
N ASP A 29 -17.55 26.38 35.28
CA ASP A 29 -18.48 27.21 34.52
C ASP A 29 -18.05 28.68 34.61
N LEU A 30 -17.71 29.37 33.51
CA LEU A 30 -17.98 30.81 33.39
C LEU A 30 -17.85 31.37 31.95
N ARG A 31 -18.97 31.98 31.51
CA ARG A 31 -19.12 33.17 30.62
C ARG A 31 -19.15 32.92 29.11
N GLN A 32 -20.37 32.63 28.62
CA GLN A 32 -20.76 32.83 27.24
C GLN A 32 -20.71 34.32 26.89
N ASN A 33 -19.71 34.69 26.09
CA ASN A 33 -19.58 36.02 25.51
C ASN A 33 -20.69 36.28 24.49
N ASP A 34 -21.42 37.39 24.67
CA ASP A 34 -22.22 38.16 23.71
C ASP A 34 -22.63 37.45 22.40
N THR A 35 -23.62 36.55 22.48
CA THR A 35 -24.32 36.09 21.28
C THR A 35 -25.29 37.18 20.82
N LYS A 36 -24.89 37.95 19.81
CA LYS A 36 -25.80 38.82 19.06
C LYS A 36 -27.00 38.00 18.58
N LYS A 37 -28.21 38.34 19.05
CA LYS A 37 -29.48 37.75 18.61
C LYS A 37 -29.61 37.87 17.09
N LYS A 38 -29.47 36.76 16.37
CA LYS A 38 -29.81 36.67 14.94
C LYS A 38 -31.31 36.53 14.80
N VAL A 39 -31.93 37.46 14.08
CA VAL A 39 -33.37 37.45 13.74
C VAL A 39 -33.52 36.82 12.34
N PRO A 40 -34.62 36.11 12.03
CA PRO A 40 -34.82 35.43 10.74
C PRO A 40 -34.73 36.29 9.45
N GLY A 41 -34.49 37.60 9.55
CA GLY A 41 -34.33 38.53 8.43
C GLY A 41 -32.91 39.10 8.24
N ASP A 42 -31.90 38.68 9.01
CA ASP A 42 -30.54 39.22 8.91
C ASP A 42 -29.66 38.40 7.94
N ILE A 43 -29.94 38.55 6.63
CA ILE A 43 -29.17 37.93 5.53
C ILE A 43 -28.44 39.03 4.75
N THR A 44 -27.67 39.88 5.42
CA THR A 44 -26.77 40.81 4.72
C THR A 44 -25.41 40.15 4.53
N ILE A 45 -25.00 39.95 3.28
CA ILE A 45 -23.65 39.48 2.95
C ILE A 45 -22.66 40.57 3.35
N GLN A 46 -21.97 40.41 4.47
CA GLN A 46 -20.85 41.27 4.83
C GLN A 46 -19.67 40.94 3.92
N LYS A 47 -19.49 41.74 2.86
CA LYS A 47 -18.32 41.69 2.00
C LYS A 47 -17.14 42.31 2.76
N GLY A 48 -16.29 41.46 3.35
CA GLY A 48 -14.99 41.90 3.85
C GLY A 48 -14.42 41.09 5.00
N VAL A 49 -13.88 39.90 4.72
CA VAL A 49 -12.70 39.35 5.42
C VAL A 49 -11.95 38.48 4.40
N PRO A 50 -10.64 38.67 4.16
CA PRO A 50 -9.84 37.66 3.46
C PRO A 50 -9.67 36.48 4.42
N SER A 51 -10.48 35.44 4.26
CA SER A 51 -10.28 34.20 5.00
C SER A 51 -9.18 33.40 4.30
N ASP A 52 -7.93 33.57 4.74
CA ASP A 52 -6.80 32.66 4.45
C ASP A 52 -6.96 31.26 5.08
N TYR A 53 -8.17 30.91 5.48
CA TYR A 53 -8.52 29.58 5.95
C TYR A 53 -9.07 28.79 4.77
N SER A 54 -8.21 27.96 4.20
CA SER A 54 -8.64 26.88 3.30
C SER A 54 -9.71 26.08 4.04
N ARG A 55 -10.97 26.21 3.60
CA ARG A 55 -12.03 25.32 4.07
C ARG A 55 -11.60 23.90 3.68
N PRO A 56 -11.83 22.89 4.53
CA PRO A 56 -11.46 21.50 4.23
C PRO A 56 -12.11 20.94 2.94
N HIS A 57 -13.09 21.65 2.36
CA HIS A 57 -13.75 21.33 1.09
C HIS A 57 -13.59 22.42 0.02
N ALA A 58 -12.56 23.27 0.09
CA ALA A 58 -12.28 24.22 -0.98
C ALA A 58 -11.86 23.46 -2.26
N PRO A 59 -12.36 23.83 -3.46
CA PRO A 59 -11.95 23.21 -4.71
C PRO A 59 -10.44 23.33 -4.89
N LEU A 60 -9.77 22.22 -5.22
CA LEU A 60 -8.35 22.23 -5.56
C LEU A 60 -8.20 23.04 -6.86
N LYS A 61 -7.40 24.11 -6.83
CA LYS A 61 -7.10 24.88 -8.04
C LYS A 61 -6.11 24.09 -8.87
N GLY A 62 -6.55 23.58 -10.01
CA GLY A 62 -5.67 23.09 -11.07
C GLY A 62 -4.70 24.18 -11.53
N LYS A 63 -3.62 23.78 -12.20
CA LYS A 63 -2.58 24.72 -12.66
C LYS A 63 -3.14 25.67 -13.74
N ASP A 64 -4.13 25.18 -14.49
CA ASP A 64 -4.83 25.88 -15.57
C ASP A 64 -6.36 25.75 -15.40
N ASP A 65 -7.12 26.70 -15.96
CA ASP A 65 -8.60 26.76 -15.89
C ASP A 65 -9.31 25.60 -16.65
N TYR A 66 -8.53 24.79 -17.39
CA TYR A 66 -8.98 23.60 -18.11
C TYR A 66 -8.55 22.28 -17.43
N ASP A 67 -7.87 22.37 -16.29
CA ASP A 67 -7.35 21.22 -15.57
C ASP A 67 -8.44 20.69 -14.61
N ILE A 68 -9.31 19.83 -15.16
CA ILE A 68 -10.46 19.25 -14.46
C ILE A 68 -10.02 18.25 -13.38
N TRP A 69 -8.82 17.67 -13.50
CA TRP A 69 -8.31 16.62 -12.61
C TRP A 69 -7.06 17.07 -11.86
N HIS A 70 -7.16 17.23 -10.54
CA HIS A 70 -5.98 17.48 -9.72
C HIS A 70 -5.25 16.15 -9.42
N PRO A 71 -3.90 16.09 -9.45
CA PRO A 71 -3.15 14.84 -9.19
C PRO A 71 -3.42 14.25 -7.79
N SER A 72 -3.88 15.05 -6.83
CA SER A 72 -4.32 14.58 -5.51
C SER A 72 -5.69 13.90 -5.49
N GLU A 73 -6.52 14.11 -6.53
CA GLU A 73 -7.82 13.46 -6.69
C GLU A 73 -7.71 12.11 -7.40
N ALA A 74 -6.66 11.94 -8.21
CA ALA A 74 -6.28 10.65 -8.77
C ALA A 74 -5.66 9.77 -7.66
N SER A 75 -6.50 9.07 -6.89
CA SER A 75 -6.00 8.07 -5.95
C SER A 75 -5.32 6.93 -6.73
N PRO A 76 -4.14 6.44 -6.30
CA PRO A 76 -3.49 5.30 -6.94
C PRO A 76 -4.38 4.04 -6.88
N ALA A 77 -5.28 3.97 -5.90
CA ALA A 77 -6.29 2.93 -5.78
C ALA A 77 -7.30 2.90 -6.95
N SER A 78 -7.63 4.07 -7.54
CA SER A 78 -8.56 4.14 -8.67
C SER A 78 -7.94 3.68 -9.98
N VAL A 79 -6.61 3.72 -10.11
CA VAL A 79 -5.90 3.19 -11.31
C VAL A 79 -5.94 1.66 -11.34
N VAL A 80 -5.93 1.02 -10.15
CA VAL A 80 -6.03 -0.44 -10.03
C VAL A 80 -7.42 -0.94 -10.44
N THR A 81 -8.48 -0.18 -10.16
CA THR A 81 -9.84 -0.50 -10.62
C THR A 81 -10.13 -0.09 -12.06
N SER A 82 -9.48 0.94 -12.59
CA SER A 82 -9.65 1.36 -14.00
C SER A 82 -8.96 0.44 -15.02
N THR A 83 -8.14 -0.52 -14.59
CA THR A 83 -7.58 -1.58 -15.47
C THR A 83 -8.44 -2.84 -15.53
N LEU A 84 -9.45 -2.96 -14.65
CA LEU A 84 -10.67 -3.77 -14.91
C LEU A 84 -11.57 -2.98 -15.87
N ASP A 85 -10.96 -2.46 -16.94
CA ASP A 85 -11.62 -1.74 -18.00
C ASP A 85 -12.75 -2.64 -18.50
N THR A 86 -13.96 -2.11 -18.46
CA THR A 86 -15.25 -2.79 -18.71
C THR A 86 -15.41 -3.21 -20.20
N SER A 87 -14.29 -3.43 -20.89
CA SER A 87 -14.17 -3.58 -22.33
C SER A 87 -13.52 -4.92 -22.74
N ASP A 88 -12.79 -5.61 -21.85
CA ASP A 88 -12.20 -6.91 -22.17
C ASP A 88 -13.19 -8.05 -21.87
N PRO A 89 -13.62 -8.85 -22.86
CA PRO A 89 -14.54 -9.98 -22.63
C PRO A 89 -13.86 -11.19 -21.97
N ARG A 90 -12.55 -11.12 -21.67
CA ARG A 90 -11.79 -12.21 -21.07
C ARG A 90 -12.06 -12.32 -19.58
N GLU A 91 -12.17 -13.55 -19.11
CA GLU A 91 -12.41 -13.87 -17.71
C GLU A 91 -11.12 -13.68 -16.89
N VAL A 92 -11.26 -13.32 -15.62
CA VAL A 92 -10.12 -13.31 -14.69
C VAL A 92 -9.91 -14.75 -14.18
N PRO A 93 -8.71 -15.34 -14.37
CA PRO A 93 -8.44 -16.70 -13.93
C PRO A 93 -8.34 -16.80 -12.40
N GLU A 94 -8.58 -17.98 -11.85
CA GLU A 94 -8.32 -18.25 -10.43
C GLU A 94 -6.81 -18.29 -10.20
N TYR A 95 -6.32 -17.55 -9.22
CA TYR A 95 -4.91 -17.51 -8.87
C TYR A 95 -4.69 -17.63 -7.36
N GLU A 96 -3.52 -18.14 -6.98
CA GLU A 96 -3.07 -18.28 -5.61
C GLU A 96 -1.67 -17.68 -5.47
N ILE A 97 -1.44 -16.90 -4.42
CA ILE A 97 -0.16 -16.26 -4.11
C ILE A 97 0.40 -16.88 -2.84
N LYS A 98 1.66 -17.32 -2.88
CA LYS A 98 2.41 -17.89 -1.75
C LYS A 98 3.77 -17.26 -1.62
N PHE A 99 4.16 -16.90 -0.40
CA PHE A 99 5.52 -16.51 -0.10
C PHE A 99 6.38 -17.76 0.12
N LYS A 100 7.58 -17.79 -0.47
CA LYS A 100 8.51 -18.91 -0.39
C LYS A 100 9.84 -18.43 0.18
N GLN A 101 10.29 -19.13 1.20
CA GLN A 101 11.54 -18.90 1.90
C GLN A 101 12.54 -19.99 1.53
N SER A 102 13.75 -19.59 1.14
CA SER A 102 14.85 -20.53 1.00
C SER A 102 15.39 -20.83 2.40
N VAL A 103 15.24 -22.06 2.89
CA VAL A 103 15.68 -22.46 4.23
C VAL A 103 16.82 -23.46 4.09
N LYS A 104 17.97 -23.16 4.70
CA LYS A 104 19.14 -24.04 4.72
C LYS A 104 19.14 -24.92 5.96
N THR A 105 19.99 -25.94 5.99
CA THR A 105 20.17 -26.82 7.16
C THR A 105 20.61 -26.04 8.40
N GLU A 106 21.43 -25.00 8.25
CA GLU A 106 21.83 -24.11 9.35
C GLU A 106 20.65 -23.34 9.98
N ASP A 107 19.64 -23.01 9.17
CA ASP A 107 18.42 -22.34 9.63
C ASP A 107 17.54 -23.33 10.42
N VAL A 108 17.32 -24.53 9.87
CA VAL A 108 16.43 -25.53 10.49
C VAL A 108 17.01 -26.15 11.75
N PHE A 109 18.30 -26.50 11.72
CA PHE A 109 18.92 -27.29 12.80
C PHE A 109 19.69 -26.45 13.81
N LEU A 110 20.24 -25.30 13.40
CA LEU A 110 21.11 -24.48 14.26
C LEU A 110 20.53 -23.08 14.52
N ASN A 111 19.44 -22.70 13.84
CA ASN A 111 18.83 -21.37 13.92
C ASN A 111 19.85 -20.23 13.67
N MET A 112 20.85 -20.46 12.81
CA MET A 112 21.98 -19.54 12.60
C MET A 112 21.78 -18.50 11.51
N GLY A 113 20.88 -18.72 10.53
CA GLY A 113 20.62 -17.72 9.49
C GLY A 113 19.56 -16.69 9.86
N PHE A 114 19.20 -16.60 11.15
CA PHE A 114 18.32 -15.58 11.73
C PHE A 114 16.94 -15.43 11.07
N LYS A 115 16.53 -16.40 10.26
CA LYS A 115 15.29 -16.30 9.50
C LYS A 115 14.06 -16.45 10.38
N THR A 116 13.09 -15.60 10.12
CA THR A 116 11.78 -15.66 10.78
C THR A 116 10.78 -16.43 9.93
N PRO A 117 9.68 -16.95 10.52
CA PRO A 117 8.55 -17.50 9.74
C PRO A 117 7.71 -16.40 9.07
N GLY A 118 8.13 -15.13 9.14
CA GLY A 118 7.42 -14.00 8.55
C GLY A 118 7.72 -13.84 7.06
N THR A 119 6.86 -13.08 6.37
CA THR A 119 7.07 -12.73 4.96
C THR A 119 8.31 -11.87 4.72
N ALA A 120 8.81 -11.19 5.75
CA ALA A 120 10.06 -10.43 5.71
C ALA A 120 11.27 -11.31 5.35
N SER A 121 11.30 -12.57 5.78
CA SER A 121 12.37 -13.52 5.48
C SER A 121 12.14 -14.29 4.17
N CYS A 122 11.01 -14.06 3.48
CA CYS A 122 10.67 -14.74 2.24
C CYS A 122 11.28 -14.02 1.03
N GLU A 123 12.19 -14.72 0.35
CA GLU A 123 12.94 -14.25 -0.81
C GLU A 123 12.16 -14.31 -2.13
N TRP A 124 11.15 -15.19 -2.19
CA TRP A 124 10.47 -15.57 -3.41
C TRP A 124 8.95 -15.41 -3.25
N LEU A 125 8.29 -15.01 -4.33
CA LEU A 125 6.85 -14.95 -4.46
C LEU A 125 6.41 -15.97 -5.51
N SER A 126 5.66 -16.98 -5.10
CA SER A 126 5.08 -17.98 -5.99
C SER A 126 3.64 -17.60 -6.33
N VAL A 127 3.32 -17.51 -7.62
CA VAL A 127 1.97 -17.24 -8.10
C VAL A 127 1.52 -18.40 -8.98
N SER A 128 0.46 -19.10 -8.56
CA SER A 128 -0.12 -20.21 -9.32
C SER A 128 -1.42 -19.76 -9.96
N ILE A 129 -1.50 -19.77 -11.28
CA ILE A 129 -2.64 -19.26 -12.06
C ILE A 129 -3.27 -20.42 -12.82
N LYS A 130 -4.55 -20.70 -12.58
CA LYS A 130 -5.29 -21.77 -13.26
C LYS A 130 -5.88 -21.25 -14.57
N LEU A 131 -5.47 -21.86 -15.68
CA LEU A 131 -5.88 -21.51 -17.04
C LEU A 131 -6.45 -22.75 -17.75
N PRO A 132 -7.61 -23.26 -17.31
CA PRO A 132 -8.16 -24.49 -17.86
C PRO A 132 -8.48 -24.34 -19.34
N GLN A 133 -8.27 -25.41 -20.11
CA GLN A 133 -8.53 -25.45 -21.56
C GLN A 133 -7.68 -24.49 -22.40
N GLU A 134 -6.60 -23.92 -21.84
CA GLU A 134 -5.60 -23.17 -22.59
C GLU A 134 -4.33 -23.98 -22.86
N VAL A 135 -3.60 -23.54 -23.89
CA VAL A 135 -2.35 -24.15 -24.36
C VAL A 135 -1.21 -23.19 -24.10
N GLN A 136 -0.05 -23.69 -23.68
CA GLN A 136 1.15 -22.91 -23.37
C GLN A 136 1.51 -21.87 -24.44
N GLU A 137 1.43 -22.25 -25.72
CA GLU A 137 1.78 -21.38 -26.86
C GLU A 137 0.91 -20.15 -27.00
N LYS A 138 -0.31 -20.19 -26.44
CA LYS A 138 -1.28 -19.08 -26.49
C LYS A 138 -1.22 -18.19 -25.26
N ILE A 139 -0.34 -18.51 -24.31
CA ILE A 139 -0.19 -17.77 -23.06
C ILE A 139 0.95 -16.79 -23.24
N GLU A 140 0.63 -15.50 -23.16
CA GLU A 140 1.59 -14.42 -23.08
C GLU A 140 1.77 -14.03 -21.61
N LEU A 141 3.02 -13.95 -21.18
CA LEU A 141 3.41 -13.55 -19.83
C LEU A 141 4.36 -12.35 -19.94
N SER A 142 3.99 -11.24 -19.30
CA SER A 142 4.87 -10.11 -19.05
C SER A 142 5.11 -9.97 -17.55
N VAL A 143 6.38 -9.86 -17.17
CA VAL A 143 6.79 -9.66 -15.77
C VAL A 143 7.43 -8.29 -15.68
N ASP A 144 6.71 -7.34 -15.11
CA ASP A 144 7.23 -6.02 -14.77
C ASP A 144 7.68 -6.01 -13.30
N PRO A 145 8.55 -5.06 -12.90
CA PRO A 145 9.02 -4.99 -11.52
C PRO A 145 7.91 -4.81 -10.47
N GLU A 146 6.79 -4.21 -10.84
CA GLU A 146 5.69 -3.87 -9.90
C GLU A 146 4.37 -4.60 -10.21
N ALA A 147 4.32 -5.38 -11.30
CA ALA A 147 3.12 -6.09 -11.70
C ALA A 147 3.43 -7.28 -12.63
N ILE A 148 2.54 -8.25 -12.65
CA ILE A 148 2.51 -9.31 -13.65
C ILE A 148 1.29 -9.15 -14.55
N ASP A 149 1.47 -9.38 -15.85
CA ASP A 149 0.39 -9.41 -16.83
C ASP A 149 0.40 -10.77 -17.54
N VAL A 150 -0.68 -11.50 -17.38
CA VAL A 150 -0.91 -12.79 -18.03
C VAL A 150 -2.09 -12.66 -18.98
N ARG A 151 -1.86 -12.98 -20.24
CA ARG A 151 -2.87 -12.92 -21.30
C ARG A 151 -2.97 -14.24 -22.03
N SER A 152 -4.20 -14.64 -22.29
CA SER A 152 -4.55 -15.76 -23.14
C SER A 152 -5.82 -15.39 -23.90
N PRO A 153 -6.22 -16.16 -24.93
CA PRO A 153 -7.45 -15.88 -25.67
C PRO A 153 -8.70 -15.75 -24.78
N ARG A 154 -8.75 -16.50 -23.68
CA ARG A 154 -9.91 -16.54 -22.77
C ARG A 154 -9.71 -15.80 -21.46
N TYR A 155 -8.47 -15.72 -20.99
CA TYR A 155 -8.17 -15.17 -19.67
C TYR A 155 -7.24 -13.97 -19.75
N ARG A 156 -7.47 -13.02 -18.86
CA ARG A 156 -6.57 -11.89 -18.62
C ARG A 156 -6.41 -11.68 -17.12
N LEU A 157 -5.17 -11.56 -16.68
CA LEU A 157 -4.85 -11.26 -15.29
C LEU A 157 -3.76 -10.19 -15.26
N HIS A 158 -4.13 -9.01 -14.76
CA HIS A 158 -3.16 -8.00 -14.36
C HIS A 158 -3.11 -7.97 -12.84
N LEU A 159 -1.97 -8.32 -12.25
CA LEU A 159 -1.82 -8.46 -10.80
C LEU A 159 -0.61 -7.63 -10.33
N PRO A 160 -0.81 -6.57 -9.53
CA PRO A 160 0.29 -5.83 -8.94
C PRO A 160 1.02 -6.69 -7.90
N THR A 161 2.34 -6.59 -7.85
CA THR A 161 3.16 -7.31 -6.87
C THR A 161 3.23 -6.51 -5.56
N PRO A 162 3.23 -7.17 -4.38
CA PRO A 162 3.31 -6.47 -3.10
C PRO A 162 4.61 -5.67 -2.91
N HIS A 163 5.69 -6.17 -3.49
CA HIS A 163 6.99 -5.53 -3.53
C HIS A 163 7.59 -5.65 -4.93
N LYS A 164 8.66 -4.89 -5.17
CA LYS A 164 9.38 -4.97 -6.43
C LYS A 164 9.94 -6.37 -6.63
N VAL A 165 9.90 -6.84 -7.88
CA VAL A 165 10.49 -8.12 -8.29
C VAL A 165 11.60 -7.89 -9.29
N ASP A 166 12.58 -8.81 -9.35
CA ASP A 166 13.58 -8.84 -10.42
C ASP A 166 13.11 -9.80 -11.54
N PRO A 167 12.73 -9.28 -12.72
CA PRO A 167 12.29 -10.12 -13.83
C PRO A 167 13.36 -11.10 -14.32
N ASN A 168 14.65 -10.75 -14.19
CA ASN A 168 15.75 -11.58 -14.71
C ASN A 168 16.06 -12.79 -13.81
N ALA A 169 15.86 -12.64 -12.50
CA ALA A 169 16.00 -13.72 -11.53
C ALA A 169 14.71 -14.54 -11.35
N SER A 170 13.62 -14.11 -11.98
CA SER A 170 12.31 -14.76 -11.93
C SER A 170 12.16 -15.81 -13.04
N HIS A 171 11.33 -16.82 -12.81
CA HIS A 171 11.05 -17.85 -13.82
C HIS A 171 9.60 -18.30 -13.77
N ALA A 172 9.13 -18.85 -14.89
CA ALA A 172 7.78 -19.35 -15.06
C ALA A 172 7.81 -20.80 -15.56
N LYS A 173 6.85 -21.61 -15.11
CA LYS A 173 6.68 -23.00 -15.53
C LYS A 173 5.21 -23.27 -15.82
N TRP A 174 4.95 -23.85 -16.99
CA TRP A 174 3.63 -24.33 -17.35
C TRP A 174 3.47 -25.81 -16.97
N HIS A 175 2.40 -26.14 -16.27
CA HIS A 175 2.01 -27.51 -15.96
C HIS A 175 0.81 -27.90 -16.83
N GLY A 176 1.06 -28.68 -17.88
CA GLY A 176 0.02 -29.10 -18.84
C GLY A 176 -1.03 -30.02 -18.22
N ASP A 177 -0.66 -30.84 -17.24
CA ASP A 177 -1.56 -31.81 -16.60
C ASP A 177 -2.65 -31.13 -15.76
N THR A 178 -2.31 -30.02 -15.11
CA THR A 178 -3.23 -29.25 -14.24
C THR A 178 -3.70 -27.94 -14.89
N HIS A 179 -3.27 -27.66 -16.13
CA HIS A 179 -3.48 -26.40 -16.81
C HIS A 179 -3.16 -25.17 -15.92
N THR A 180 -2.01 -25.21 -15.26
CA THR A 180 -1.60 -24.19 -14.29
C THR A 180 -0.28 -23.55 -14.69
N LEU A 181 -0.24 -22.22 -14.72
CA LEU A 181 0.97 -21.43 -14.86
C LEU A 181 1.52 -21.12 -13.46
N GLU A 182 2.70 -21.63 -13.16
CA GLU A 182 3.42 -21.35 -11.92
C GLU A 182 4.51 -20.31 -12.18
N LEU A 183 4.43 -19.17 -11.52
CA LEU A 183 5.42 -18.10 -11.53
C LEU A 183 6.21 -18.15 -10.23
N THR A 184 7.53 -18.11 -10.31
CA THR A 184 8.42 -17.93 -9.16
C THR A 184 9.17 -16.63 -9.37
N LEU A 185 8.75 -15.60 -8.64
CA LEU A 185 9.26 -14.24 -8.75
C LEU A 185 10.26 -13.96 -7.63
N ARG A 186 11.41 -13.38 -7.96
CA ARG A 186 12.41 -12.96 -6.96
C ARG A 186 12.02 -11.58 -6.42
N LEU A 187 11.76 -11.48 -5.12
CA LEU A 187 11.49 -10.19 -4.47
C LEU A 187 12.79 -9.41 -4.30
N VAL A 188 12.69 -8.09 -4.49
CA VAL A 188 13.77 -7.10 -4.26
C VAL A 188 13.24 -6.03 -3.33
N ARG A 189 13.65 -6.07 -2.06
CA ARG A 189 13.26 -5.10 -1.03
C ARG A 189 14.49 -4.37 -0.50
N GLU A 190 14.29 -3.13 -0.05
CA GLU A 190 15.39 -2.25 0.40
C GLU A 190 16.20 -2.82 1.56
N LEU A 191 15.59 -3.67 2.39
CA LEU A 191 16.20 -4.23 3.58
C LEU A 191 16.52 -5.72 3.45
N ASP A 192 16.50 -6.31 2.25
CA ASP A 192 16.78 -7.75 2.11
C ASP A 192 18.21 -8.15 2.51
N ASP A 193 19.17 -7.21 2.49
CA ASP A 193 20.53 -7.45 2.97
C ASP A 193 20.63 -7.53 4.51
N VAL A 194 19.61 -7.04 5.21
CA VAL A 194 19.56 -6.92 6.68
C VAL A 194 18.42 -7.72 7.29
N ASN A 195 17.38 -8.00 6.51
CA ASN A 195 16.25 -8.83 6.90
C ASN A 195 16.65 -10.29 6.75
N PHE A 196 16.79 -10.94 7.89
CA PHE A 196 17.03 -12.37 7.97
C PHE A 196 15.69 -13.09 8.13
#